data_AF-A0A8B6GZ32-F1
#
_entry.id   AF-A0A8B6GZ32-F1
#
_cell.length_a   1.000
_cell.length_b   1.000
_cell.length_c   1.000
_cell.angle_alpha   90.00
_cell.angle_beta   90.00
_cell.angle_gamma   90.00
#
_symmetry.space_group_name_H-M   'P 1'
#
loop_
_entity.id
_entity.type
_entity.pdbx_description
1 polymer ?
#
loop_
_entity_poly.entity_id
_entity_poly.type
_entity_poly.pdbx_seq_one_letter_code
_entity_poly.pdbx_strand_id
1 'polypeptide(L)'
;MYNNKVVQVSTLGDNTISGAKSFIESSNVKAKVILLQIGSNNLNRKNPNEALNEFEDLLHSCRDYIPTAEIVIGEILPRFQSNLHWRKTYEEKRKEFNFGLKRMVEKYKCTLSRSPYITEHDVIDRIHITQELGLPKLVKSYKIAINKLLGLKEQTQQIRDSFHRNKNIGPTSYKYAIRMPLRERRQHNHNYPYSREDNRNY
;
A
#
# COMPACT_ATOMS: atom_id res chain seq x y z
N MET A 1 -33.29 0.16 8.49
CA MET A 1 -32.23 -0.72 9.01
C MET A 1 -31.01 -0.61 8.08
N TYR A 2 -29.98 0.13 8.48
CA TYR A 2 -28.74 0.21 7.68
C TYR A 2 -27.82 -0.94 8.08
N ASN A 3 -27.70 -1.94 7.20
CA ASN A 3 -26.74 -3.03 7.37
C ASN A 3 -25.33 -2.45 7.37
N ASN A 4 -24.71 -2.37 8.54
CA ASN A 4 -23.27 -2.15 8.69
C ASN A 4 -22.55 -3.33 8.04
N LYS A 5 -22.31 -3.26 6.72
CA LYS A 5 -21.44 -4.19 6.01
C LYS A 5 -20.03 -4.00 6.55
N VAL A 6 -19.63 -4.79 7.53
CA VAL A 6 -18.23 -4.85 7.96
C VAL A 6 -17.42 -5.38 6.77
N VAL A 7 -16.53 -4.53 6.27
CA VAL A 7 -15.53 -4.86 5.24
C VAL A 7 -14.24 -5.18 5.97
N GLN A 8 -13.80 -6.44 5.88
CA GLN A 8 -12.48 -6.84 6.34
C GLN A 8 -11.48 -6.59 5.21
N VAL A 9 -10.54 -5.67 5.47
CA VAL A 9 -9.43 -5.35 4.58
C VAL A 9 -8.17 -5.96 5.16
N SER A 10 -7.55 -6.87 4.42
CA SER A 10 -6.23 -7.42 4.76
C SER A 10 -5.17 -6.66 3.97
N THR A 11 -4.21 -6.07 4.68
CA THR A 11 -3.02 -5.46 4.07
C THR A 11 -1.86 -6.41 4.21
N LEU A 12 -1.26 -6.82 3.10
CA LEU A 12 -0.07 -7.64 3.11
C LEU A 12 1.14 -6.74 3.39
N GLY A 13 1.44 -6.55 4.68
CA GLY A 13 2.54 -5.73 5.18
C GLY A 13 3.91 -6.41 5.15
N ASP A 14 4.08 -7.50 4.40
CA ASP A 14 5.39 -8.09 4.22
C ASP A 14 6.26 -7.19 3.33
N ASN A 15 7.56 -7.18 3.58
CA ASN A 15 8.50 -6.30 2.89
C ASN A 15 8.66 -6.70 1.42
N THR A 16 8.24 -7.88 0.99
CA THR A 16 8.47 -8.41 -0.37
C THR A 16 7.29 -9.20 -0.90
N ILE A 17 7.14 -9.23 -2.23
CA ILE A 17 6.07 -9.97 -2.91
C ILE A 17 6.03 -11.45 -2.49
N SER A 18 7.18 -12.11 -2.41
CA SER A 18 7.28 -13.50 -1.97
C SER A 18 6.80 -13.71 -0.53
N GLY A 19 7.15 -12.80 0.39
CA GLY A 19 6.66 -12.87 1.77
C GLY A 19 5.14 -12.73 1.87
N ALA A 20 4.55 -11.82 1.08
CA ALA A 20 3.10 -11.70 1.00
C ALA A 20 2.43 -12.96 0.43
N LYS A 21 3.04 -13.59 -0.57
CA LYS A 21 2.58 -14.87 -1.13
C LYS A 21 2.59 -15.97 -0.06
N SER A 22 3.71 -16.14 0.63
CA SER A 22 3.83 -17.12 1.72
C SER A 22 2.82 -16.85 2.84
N PHE A 23 2.53 -15.58 3.17
CA PHE A 23 1.48 -15.25 4.13
C PHE A 23 0.10 -15.69 3.64
N ILE A 24 -0.27 -15.42 2.38
CA ILE A 24 -1.56 -15.86 1.84
C ILE A 24 -1.68 -17.38 1.90
N GLU A 25 -0.64 -18.10 1.46
CA GLU A 25 -0.64 -19.56 1.37
C GLU A 25 -0.65 -20.26 2.74
N SER A 26 -0.02 -19.66 3.75
CA SER A 26 0.05 -20.23 5.11
C SER A 26 -1.06 -19.75 6.04
N SER A 27 -1.79 -18.69 5.67
CA SER A 27 -2.81 -18.11 6.53
C SER A 27 -4.20 -18.63 6.21
N ASN A 28 -5.07 -18.70 7.22
CA ASN A 28 -6.50 -18.96 7.03
C ASN A 28 -7.30 -17.65 6.92
N VAL A 29 -6.76 -16.67 6.19
CA VAL A 29 -7.36 -15.34 6.09
C VAL A 29 -8.63 -15.40 5.27
N LYS A 30 -9.75 -15.06 5.92
CA LYS A 30 -11.02 -14.76 5.24
C LYS A 30 -11.11 -13.25 5.06
N ALA A 31 -11.12 -12.78 3.82
CA ALA A 31 -11.24 -11.36 3.51
C ALA A 31 -12.26 -11.14 2.40
N LYS A 32 -12.99 -10.01 2.45
CA LYS A 32 -13.83 -9.56 1.33
C LYS A 32 -13.04 -8.72 0.33
N VAL A 33 -12.05 -7.99 0.84
CA VAL A 33 -11.17 -7.14 0.03
C VAL A 33 -9.72 -7.40 0.45
N ILE A 34 -8.86 -7.68 -0.52
CA ILE A 34 -7.41 -7.76 -0.36
C ILE A 34 -6.82 -6.48 -0.94
N LEU A 35 -6.01 -5.77 -0.15
CA LEU A 35 -5.30 -4.58 -0.59
C LEU A 35 -3.81 -4.87 -0.74
N LEU A 36 -3.32 -4.79 -1.98
CA LEU A 36 -1.95 -5.07 -2.36
C LEU A 36 -1.23 -3.77 -2.72
N GLN A 37 -0.43 -3.22 -1.80
CA GLN A 37 0.58 -2.21 -2.11
C GLN A 37 1.96 -2.78 -1.75
N ILE A 38 2.48 -3.63 -2.63
CA ILE A 38 3.71 -4.38 -2.39
C ILE A 38 4.57 -4.47 -3.65
N GLY A 39 5.89 -4.47 -3.48
CA GLY A 39 6.87 -4.47 -4.57
C GLY A 39 7.95 -3.42 -4.43
N SER A 40 7.75 -2.41 -3.58
CA SER A 40 8.70 -1.31 -3.32
C SER A 40 10.12 -1.82 -3.00
N ASN A 41 10.27 -2.88 -2.18
CA ASN A 41 11.59 -3.44 -1.90
C ASN A 41 12.10 -4.41 -2.97
N ASN A 42 11.21 -5.09 -3.71
CA ASN A 42 11.60 -5.92 -4.84
C ASN A 42 12.33 -5.07 -5.89
N LEU A 43 11.85 -3.85 -6.15
CA LEU A 43 12.48 -2.93 -7.10
C LEU A 43 13.90 -2.48 -6.72
N ASN A 44 14.31 -2.62 -5.46
CA ASN A 44 15.71 -2.37 -5.06
C ASN A 44 16.66 -3.46 -5.56
N ARG A 45 16.16 -4.67 -5.80
CA ARG A 45 16.98 -5.86 -6.10
C ARG A 45 16.71 -6.47 -7.46
N LYS A 46 15.55 -6.17 -8.05
CA LYS A 46 15.04 -6.77 -9.28
C LYS A 46 14.79 -5.72 -10.34
N ASN A 47 14.70 -6.16 -11.58
CA ASN A 47 14.11 -5.32 -12.63
C ASN A 47 12.56 -5.36 -12.54
N PRO A 48 11.85 -4.43 -13.19
CA PRO A 48 10.39 -4.36 -13.12
C PRO A 48 9.69 -5.62 -13.60
N ASN A 49 10.18 -6.27 -14.67
CA ASN A 49 9.55 -7.46 -15.24
C ASN A 49 9.65 -8.67 -14.30
N GLU A 50 10.82 -8.89 -13.67
CA GLU A 50 10.98 -9.91 -12.64
C GLU A 50 10.02 -9.70 -11.46
N ALA A 51 9.92 -8.45 -10.99
CA ALA A 51 9.00 -8.11 -9.91
C ALA A 51 7.53 -8.30 -10.33
N LEU A 52 7.19 -8.03 -11.59
CA LEU A 52 5.84 -8.24 -12.12
C LEU A 52 5.49 -9.72 -12.17
N ASN A 53 6.39 -10.58 -12.67
CA ASN A 53 6.15 -12.02 -12.70
C ASN A 53 5.86 -12.56 -11.29
N GLU A 54 6.60 -12.12 -10.27
CA GLU A 54 6.29 -12.49 -8.88
C GLU A 54 4.96 -11.93 -8.39
N PHE A 55 4.59 -10.73 -8.84
CA PHE A 55 3.32 -10.11 -8.48
C PHE A 55 2.16 -10.90 -9.10
N GLU A 56 2.34 -11.39 -10.33
CA GLU A 56 1.37 -12.25 -11.01
C GLU A 56 1.16 -13.56 -10.26
N ASP A 57 2.24 -14.21 -9.82
CA ASP A 57 2.18 -15.39 -8.95
C ASP A 57 1.43 -15.10 -7.65
N LEU A 58 1.65 -13.93 -7.03
CA LEU A 58 0.91 -13.52 -5.84
C LEU A 58 -0.59 -13.35 -6.14
N LEU A 59 -0.97 -12.80 -7.29
CA LEU A 59 -2.37 -12.70 -7.69
C LEU A 59 -3.01 -14.09 -7.86
N HIS A 60 -2.29 -15.05 -8.44
CA HIS A 60 -2.74 -16.43 -8.50
C HIS A 60 -2.97 -17.01 -7.10
N SER A 61 -2.00 -16.91 -6.19
CA SER A 61 -2.19 -17.36 -4.80
C SER A 61 -3.36 -16.66 -4.09
N CYS A 62 -3.59 -15.36 -4.33
CA CYS A 62 -4.76 -14.68 -3.77
C CYS A 62 -6.08 -15.27 -4.27
N ARG A 63 -6.16 -15.63 -5.56
CA ARG A 63 -7.36 -16.23 -6.17
C ARG A 63 -7.56 -17.68 -5.76
N ASP A 64 -6.48 -18.44 -5.57
CA ASP A 64 -6.58 -19.84 -5.16
C ASP A 64 -7.01 -19.99 -3.70
N TYR A 65 -6.46 -19.17 -2.80
CA TYR A 65 -6.69 -19.28 -1.36
C TYR A 65 -7.85 -18.41 -0.86
N ILE A 66 -8.17 -17.31 -1.54
CA ILE A 66 -9.26 -16.40 -1.18
C ILE A 66 -10.09 -16.03 -2.43
N PRO A 67 -10.72 -17.03 -3.10
CA PRO A 67 -11.33 -16.87 -4.42
C PRO A 67 -12.44 -15.82 -4.50
N THR A 68 -13.13 -15.58 -3.38
CA THR A 68 -14.25 -14.64 -3.30
C THR A 68 -13.82 -13.22 -2.94
N ALA A 69 -12.54 -12.99 -2.65
CA ALA A 69 -12.06 -11.66 -2.34
C ALA A 69 -11.94 -10.79 -3.59
N GLU A 70 -12.37 -9.56 -3.44
CA GLU A 70 -12.07 -8.49 -4.36
C GLU A 70 -10.64 -7.99 -4.13
N ILE A 71 -9.91 -7.68 -5.20
CA ILE A 71 -8.49 -7.30 -5.10
C ILE A 71 -8.33 -5.85 -5.52
N VAL A 72 -7.77 -5.05 -4.62
CA VAL A 72 -7.34 -3.68 -4.86
C VAL A 72 -5.82 -3.64 -4.94
N ILE A 73 -5.29 -3.19 -6.07
CA ILE A 73 -3.84 -3.02 -6.29
C ILE A 73 -3.51 -1.54 -6.13
N GLY A 74 -2.66 -1.22 -5.16
CA GLY A 74 -2.12 0.12 -4.94
C GLY A 74 -0.83 0.34 -5.73
N GLU A 75 -0.71 1.50 -6.39
CA GLU A 75 0.55 1.88 -7.02
C GLU A 75 1.70 1.97 -6.00
N ILE A 76 2.91 1.62 -6.45
CA ILE A 76 4.13 1.83 -5.66
C ILE A 76 4.43 3.32 -5.58
N LEU A 77 4.64 3.77 -4.34
CA LEU A 77 4.89 5.17 -3.99
C LEU A 77 6.30 5.61 -4.41
N PRO A 78 6.49 6.90 -4.73
CA PRO A 78 7.81 7.46 -4.97
C PRO A 78 8.71 7.32 -3.73
N ARG A 79 10.02 7.20 -3.97
CA ARG A 79 11.06 7.35 -2.94
C ARG A 79 11.85 8.62 -3.25
N PHE A 80 12.16 9.40 -2.22
CA PHE A 80 12.81 10.70 -2.31
C PHE A 80 14.28 10.63 -1.90
N GLN A 81 14.96 9.51 -2.20
CA GLN A 81 16.33 9.23 -1.79
C GLN A 81 17.29 10.40 -2.05
N SER A 82 18.24 10.62 -1.14
CA SER A 82 19.20 11.73 -1.23
C SER A 82 20.15 11.59 -2.42
N ASN A 83 20.53 10.35 -2.77
CA ASN A 83 21.38 10.12 -3.93
C ASN A 83 20.55 10.22 -5.22
N LEU A 84 20.91 11.18 -6.07
CA LEU A 84 20.18 11.50 -7.30
C LEU A 84 20.16 10.34 -8.30
N HIS A 85 21.26 9.60 -8.44
CA HIS A 85 21.34 8.46 -9.35
C HIS A 85 20.37 7.36 -8.92
N TRP A 86 20.46 6.93 -7.66
CA TRP A 86 19.57 5.92 -7.09
C TRP A 86 18.10 6.35 -7.15
N ARG A 87 17.81 7.62 -6.87
CA ARG A 87 16.46 8.19 -6.99
C ARG A 87 15.92 8.08 -8.41
N LYS A 88 16.70 8.45 -9.44
CA LYS A 88 16.29 8.37 -10.85
C LYS A 88 16.05 6.93 -11.27
N THR A 89 17.00 6.04 -10.99
CA THR A 89 16.90 4.61 -11.33
C THR A 89 15.69 3.96 -10.66
N TYR A 90 15.44 4.25 -9.37
CA TYR A 90 14.27 3.72 -8.69
C TYR A 90 12.97 4.29 -9.28
N GLU A 91 12.92 5.59 -9.59
CA GLU A 91 11.75 6.23 -10.16
C GLU A 91 11.38 5.67 -11.55
N GLU A 92 12.38 5.36 -12.39
CA GLU A 92 12.19 4.68 -13.67
C GLU A 92 11.60 3.27 -13.48
N LYS A 93 12.25 2.45 -12.64
CA LYS A 93 11.75 1.11 -12.29
C LYS A 93 10.32 1.16 -11.75
N ARG A 94 10.03 2.12 -10.87
CA ARG A 94 8.71 2.33 -10.27
C ARG A 94 7.65 2.65 -11.33
N LYS A 95 7.95 3.56 -12.27
CA LYS A 95 7.02 3.93 -13.35
C LYS A 95 6.71 2.73 -14.24
N GLU A 96 7.73 1.98 -14.65
CA GLU A 96 7.57 0.77 -15.46
C GLU A 96 6.76 -0.29 -14.73
N PHE A 97 7.09 -0.56 -13.46
CA PHE A 97 6.35 -1.50 -12.63
C PHE A 97 4.87 -1.08 -12.45
N ASN A 98 4.60 0.18 -12.13
CA ASN A 98 3.24 0.70 -12.01
C ASN A 98 2.47 0.67 -13.33
N PHE A 99 3.15 0.79 -14.48
CA PHE A 99 2.55 0.59 -15.78
C PHE A 99 2.16 -0.89 -16.00
N GLY A 100 3.04 -1.83 -15.63
CA GLY A 100 2.72 -3.26 -15.62
C GLY A 100 1.55 -3.62 -14.72
N LEU A 101 1.48 -3.05 -13.51
CA LEU A 101 0.34 -3.24 -12.59
C LEU A 101 -0.99 -2.83 -13.23
N LYS A 102 -1.02 -1.77 -14.04
CA LYS A 102 -2.24 -1.35 -14.76
C LYS A 102 -2.73 -2.41 -15.74
N ARG A 103 -1.79 -3.02 -16.48
CA ARG A 103 -2.12 -4.12 -17.41
C ARG A 103 -2.63 -5.35 -16.66
N MET A 104 -2.06 -5.65 -15.49
CA MET A 104 -2.52 -6.74 -14.63
C MET A 104 -3.92 -6.48 -14.06
N VAL A 105 -4.22 -5.24 -13.68
CA VAL A 105 -5.56 -4.85 -13.22
C VAL A 105 -6.63 -5.19 -14.26
N GLU A 106 -6.36 -4.91 -15.54
CA GLU A 106 -7.24 -5.25 -16.66
C GLU A 106 -7.34 -6.77 -16.85
N LYS A 107 -6.19 -7.46 -16.93
CA LYS A 107 -6.12 -8.92 -17.14
C LYS A 107 -6.85 -9.71 -16.04
N TYR A 108 -6.67 -9.33 -14.77
CA TYR A 108 -7.19 -10.05 -13.60
C TYR A 108 -8.46 -9.45 -13.00
N LYS A 109 -9.08 -8.48 -13.71
CA LYS A 109 -10.31 -7.77 -13.29
C LYS A 109 -10.23 -7.27 -11.84
N CYS A 110 -9.10 -6.66 -11.48
CA CYS A 110 -8.88 -6.06 -10.17
C CYS A 110 -9.29 -4.58 -10.17
N THR A 111 -9.14 -3.89 -9.05
CA THR A 111 -9.29 -2.43 -8.97
C THR A 111 -7.94 -1.77 -8.68
N LEU A 112 -7.61 -0.72 -9.45
CA LEU A 112 -6.43 0.10 -9.18
C LEU A 112 -6.74 1.20 -8.18
N SER A 113 -5.88 1.36 -7.17
CA SER A 113 -5.82 2.56 -6.32
C SER A 113 -4.58 3.36 -6.65
N ARG A 114 -4.78 4.60 -7.09
CA ARG A 114 -3.70 5.56 -7.36
C ARG A 114 -3.50 6.47 -6.17
N SER A 115 -2.24 6.82 -5.90
CA SER A 115 -1.87 7.76 -4.84
C SER A 115 -0.99 8.88 -5.40
N PRO A 116 -1.55 9.75 -6.28
CA PRO A 116 -0.77 10.75 -7.00
C PRO A 116 -0.29 11.93 -6.14
N TYR A 117 -0.66 11.98 -4.86
CA TYR A 117 -0.46 13.15 -3.99
C TYR A 117 0.61 12.97 -2.90
N ILE A 118 1.38 11.88 -2.96
CA ILE A 118 2.47 11.65 -2.00
C ILE A 118 3.70 12.47 -2.44
N THR A 119 4.13 13.38 -1.58
CA THR A 119 5.29 14.25 -1.79
C THR A 119 6.40 13.97 -0.77
N GLU A 120 7.54 14.66 -0.90
CA GLU A 120 8.68 14.50 0.01
C GLU A 120 8.35 14.90 1.46
N HIS A 121 7.35 15.75 1.69
CA HIS A 121 6.89 16.11 3.03
C HIS A 121 6.04 15.02 3.70
N ASP A 122 5.60 14.03 2.93
CA ASP A 122 4.75 12.95 3.42
C ASP A 122 5.55 11.75 3.95
N VAL A 123 6.88 11.85 4.00
CA VAL A 123 7.78 10.73 4.36
C VAL A 123 8.78 11.12 5.46
N ILE A 124 9.15 10.16 6.32
CA ILE A 124 10.03 10.38 7.49
C ILE A 124 11.50 10.27 7.09
N ASP A 125 11.86 9.25 6.31
CA ASP A 125 13.24 8.93 5.93
C ASP A 125 13.41 8.93 4.40
N ARG A 126 12.60 9.76 3.73
CA ARG A 126 12.51 9.84 2.26
C ARG A 126 11.93 8.59 1.60
N ILE A 127 11.52 7.57 2.35
CA ILE A 127 10.97 6.31 1.82
C ILE A 127 9.64 5.96 2.48
N HIS A 128 9.60 5.99 3.82
CA HIS A 128 8.46 5.56 4.61
C HIS A 128 7.49 6.71 4.88
N ILE A 129 6.22 6.43 4.68
CA ILE A 129 5.11 7.38 4.84
C ILE A 129 4.94 7.78 6.30
N THR A 130 4.80 9.09 6.56
CA THR A 130 4.48 9.62 7.88
C THR A 130 3.06 9.23 8.29
N GLN A 131 2.87 8.93 9.57
CA GLN A 131 1.54 8.61 10.10
C GLN A 131 0.60 9.82 10.06
N GLU A 132 1.13 11.03 10.23
CA GLU A 132 0.33 12.25 10.38
C GLU A 132 -0.08 12.89 9.04
N LEU A 133 0.80 12.89 8.04
CA LEU A 133 0.57 13.63 6.79
C LEU A 133 0.32 12.69 5.61
N GLY A 134 1.17 11.68 5.42
CA GLY A 134 1.10 10.82 4.25
C GLY A 134 0.08 9.68 4.36
N LEU A 135 -0.03 9.05 5.53
CA LEU A 135 -0.97 7.95 5.73
C LEU A 135 -2.44 8.37 5.51
N PRO A 136 -2.92 9.54 5.97
CA PRO A 136 -4.28 9.99 5.67
C PRO A 136 -4.55 10.14 4.17
N LYS A 137 -3.57 10.63 3.39
CA LYS A 137 -3.68 10.75 1.93
C LYS A 137 -3.79 9.37 1.28
N LEU A 138 -2.96 8.43 1.71
CA LEU A 138 -2.95 7.06 1.21
C LEU A 138 -4.27 6.34 1.52
N VAL A 139 -4.74 6.43 2.77
CA VAL A 139 -6.03 5.86 3.20
C VAL A 139 -7.19 6.46 2.41
N LYS A 140 -7.16 7.76 2.10
CA LYS A 140 -8.18 8.39 1.25
C LYS A 140 -8.24 7.76 -0.14
N SER A 141 -7.09 7.54 -0.78
CA SER A 141 -7.01 6.84 -2.08
C SER A 141 -7.60 5.43 -2.02
N TYR A 142 -7.33 4.68 -0.95
CA TYR A 142 -7.89 3.34 -0.78
C TYR A 142 -9.39 3.36 -0.54
N LYS A 143 -9.90 4.29 0.28
CA LYS A 143 -11.33 4.44 0.50
C LYS A 143 -12.08 4.71 -0.81
N ILE A 144 -11.54 5.57 -1.68
CA ILE A 144 -12.12 5.85 -3.00
C ILE A 144 -12.20 4.56 -3.84
N ALA A 145 -11.08 3.82 -3.95
CA ALA A 145 -11.02 2.59 -4.71
C ALA A 145 -11.98 1.51 -4.17
N ILE A 146 -12.00 1.32 -2.86
CA ILE A 146 -12.85 0.33 -2.18
C ILE A 146 -14.33 0.72 -2.29
N ASN A 147 -14.67 2.00 -2.11
CA ASN A 147 -16.05 2.47 -2.25
C ASN A 147 -16.59 2.23 -3.66
N LYS A 148 -15.79 2.56 -4.68
CA LYS A 148 -16.13 2.30 -6.08
C LYS A 148 -16.38 0.81 -6.32
N LEU A 149 -15.48 -0.04 -5.83
CA LEU A 149 -15.57 -1.49 -5.97
C LEU A 149 -16.82 -2.06 -5.28
N LEU A 150 -17.18 -1.54 -4.11
CA LEU A 150 -18.32 -2.01 -3.33
C LEU A 150 -19.66 -1.33 -3.71
N GLY A 151 -19.67 -0.46 -4.72
CA GLY A 151 -20.85 0.32 -5.11
C GLY A 151 -21.34 1.26 -4.00
N LEU A 152 -20.47 1.65 -3.08
CA LEU A 152 -20.79 2.57 -2.00
C LEU A 152 -20.73 4.00 -2.54
N LYS A 153 -21.80 4.78 -2.33
CA LYS A 153 -21.80 6.20 -2.66
C LYS A 153 -20.70 6.89 -1.85
N GLU A 154 -19.83 7.64 -2.53
CA GLU A 154 -18.91 8.55 -1.87
C GLU A 154 -19.72 9.58 -1.08
N GLN A 155 -19.63 9.56 0.26
CA GLN A 155 -20.25 10.58 1.11
C GLN A 155 -19.55 11.95 1.01
N THR A 156 -18.68 12.16 0.03
CA THR A 156 -17.91 13.39 -0.13
C THR A 156 -18.78 14.59 -0.50
N GLN A 157 -19.96 14.39 -1.12
CA GLN A 157 -20.84 15.50 -1.50
C GLN A 157 -21.82 15.93 -0.41
N GLN A 158 -22.29 15.01 0.45
CA GLN A 158 -23.24 15.38 1.52
C GLN A 158 -22.61 16.15 2.66
N ILE A 159 -21.29 16.05 2.88
CA ILE A 159 -20.62 16.85 3.91
C ILE A 159 -20.58 18.34 3.51
N ARG A 160 -20.43 18.68 2.22
CA ARG A 160 -20.49 20.10 1.79
C ARG A 160 -21.88 20.71 1.96
N ASP A 161 -22.94 19.95 1.68
CA ASP A 161 -24.31 20.47 1.78
C ASP A 161 -24.87 20.42 3.22
N SER A 162 -24.38 19.51 4.06
CA SER A 162 -24.83 19.38 5.47
C SER A 162 -24.17 20.38 6.41
N PHE A 163 -22.91 20.78 6.14
CA PHE A 163 -22.21 21.80 6.93
C PHE A 163 -22.87 23.18 6.84
N HIS A 164 -23.67 23.44 5.81
CA HIS A 164 -24.44 24.66 5.68
C HIS A 164 -25.86 24.60 6.27
N ARG A 165 -26.37 23.42 6.68
CA ARG A 165 -27.79 23.31 7.07
C ARG A 165 -28.13 22.57 8.36
N ASN A 166 -27.22 21.89 9.06
CA ASN A 166 -27.60 21.33 10.36
C ASN A 166 -26.40 21.01 11.28
N LYS A 167 -26.32 21.71 12.42
CA LYS A 167 -25.30 21.50 13.47
C LYS A 167 -25.47 20.21 14.31
N ASN A 168 -26.47 19.37 14.02
CA ASN A 168 -26.85 18.26 14.92
C ASN A 168 -26.90 16.86 14.28
N ILE A 169 -26.26 16.62 13.14
CA ILE A 169 -26.18 15.26 12.56
C ILE A 169 -24.73 14.79 12.58
N GLY A 170 -24.43 13.90 13.54
CA GLY A 170 -23.12 13.25 13.64
C GLY A 170 -22.81 12.39 12.42
N PRO A 171 -21.53 12.22 12.06
CA PRO A 171 -21.13 11.45 10.89
C PRO A 171 -21.47 9.97 11.05
N THR A 172 -22.17 9.41 10.06
CA THR A 172 -22.41 7.97 9.95
C THR A 172 -21.08 7.27 9.63
N SER A 173 -20.45 6.65 10.63
CA SER A 173 -19.16 5.98 10.44
C SER A 173 -19.33 4.56 9.87
N TYR A 174 -18.67 4.27 8.74
CA TYR A 174 -18.40 2.90 8.32
C TYR A 174 -17.17 2.40 9.10
N LYS A 175 -17.32 1.34 9.91
CA LYS A 175 -16.20 0.70 10.60
C LYS A 175 -15.48 -0.26 9.64
N TYR A 176 -14.32 0.16 9.15
CA TYR A 176 -13.37 -0.73 8.44
C TYR A 176 -12.54 -1.46 9.49
N ALA A 177 -12.62 -2.80 9.53
CA ALA A 177 -11.69 -3.60 10.30
C ALA A 177 -10.46 -3.84 9.43
N ILE A 178 -9.47 -2.94 9.52
CA ILE A 178 -8.16 -3.12 8.89
C ILE A 178 -7.36 -4.03 9.83
N ARG A 179 -7.17 -5.30 9.46
CA ARG A 179 -6.23 -6.18 10.15
C ARG A 179 -4.86 -5.97 9.52
N MET A 180 -4.07 -5.11 10.16
CA MET A 180 -2.63 -5.05 9.90
C MET A 180 -1.94 -6.16 10.69
N PRO A 181 -0.95 -6.87 10.14
CA PRO A 181 -0.03 -7.64 10.97
C PRO A 181 0.71 -6.62 11.85
N LEU A 182 0.42 -6.63 13.16
CA LEU A 182 1.24 -5.95 14.14
C LEU A 182 2.61 -6.65 14.08
N ARG A 183 3.60 -6.02 13.44
CA ARG A 183 4.99 -6.44 13.68
C ARG A 183 5.30 -6.07 15.12
N GLU A 184 5.58 -7.09 15.93
CA GLU A 184 6.35 -6.90 17.16
C GLU A 184 7.55 -6.02 16.83
N ARG A 185 7.84 -5.04 17.69
CA ARG A 185 9.01 -4.16 17.59
C ARG A 185 10.25 -5.03 17.40
N ARG A 186 10.75 -5.13 16.18
CA ARG A 186 12.13 -5.55 15.97
C ARG A 186 12.99 -4.43 16.56
N GLN A 187 13.65 -4.73 17.68
CA GLN A 187 14.74 -3.92 18.20
C GLN A 187 15.80 -3.86 17.08
N HIS A 188 15.84 -2.74 16.34
CA HIS A 188 16.90 -2.48 15.40
C HIS A 188 18.15 -2.06 16.19
N ASN A 189 18.99 -3.03 16.53
CA ASN A 189 20.41 -2.78 16.75
C ASN A 189 21.05 -2.42 15.39
N HIS A 190 21.04 -1.14 15.05
CA HIS A 190 21.91 -0.59 14.02
C HIS A 190 23.27 -0.29 14.63
N ASN A 191 24.13 -1.31 14.72
CA ASN A 191 25.58 -1.07 14.77
C ASN A 191 26.04 -0.61 13.39
N TYR A 192 26.18 0.70 13.23
CA TYR A 192 27.01 1.26 12.17
C TYR A 192 28.47 0.98 12.52
N PRO A 193 29.30 0.39 11.63
CA PRO A 193 30.74 0.46 11.80
C PRO A 193 31.16 1.89 11.43
N TYR A 194 31.42 2.72 12.44
CA TYR A 194 32.31 3.86 12.26
C TYR A 194 33.70 3.29 11.97
N SER A 195 34.13 3.36 10.71
CA SER A 195 35.55 3.29 10.36
C SER A 195 36.24 4.49 11.01
N ARG A 196 36.94 4.23 12.12
CA ARG A 196 38.01 5.10 12.59
C ARG A 196 39.13 5.00 11.56
N GLU A 197 39.27 6.03 10.73
CA GLU A 197 40.55 6.23 10.05
C GLU A 197 41.59 6.69 11.07
N ASP A 198 42.69 5.97 11.03
CA ASP A 198 43.83 6.03 11.92
C ASP A 198 44.54 7.39 11.86
N ASN A 199 44.50 8.09 13.00
CA ASN A 199 45.60 8.96 13.39
C ASN A 199 46.75 8.07 13.89
N ARG A 200 47.82 7.93 13.09
CA ARG A 200 49.19 7.73 13.59
C ARG A 200 50.24 7.88 12.47
N ASN A 201 50.92 9.02 12.50
CA ASN A 201 52.32 9.33 12.15
C ASN A 201 53.13 8.27 11.38
N TYR A 202 53.65 8.66 10.20
CA TYR A 202 55.08 8.85 9.91
C TYR A 202 55.24 9.77 8.70
#